data_AF-A0A4R5P4J4-F1
#
_entry.id   AF-A0A4R5P4J4-F1
#
_cell.length_a   1.000
_cell.length_b   1.000
_cell.length_c   1.000
_cell.angle_alpha   90.00
_cell.angle_beta   90.00
_cell.angle_gamma   90.00
#
_symmetry.space_group_name_H-M   'P 1'
#
loop_
_entity.id
_entity.type
_entity.pdbx_description
1 polymer ?
#
loop_
_entity_poly.entity_id
_entity_poly.type
_entity_poly.pdbx_seq_one_letter_code
_entity_poly.pdbx_strand_id
1 'polypeptide(L)' 'MINANEAWVDGDRAKQINAAMREAWEAMDRAYYRSDTDGDLVKNTMAVSVALAKVRRHARANR' A
#
# COMPACT_ATOMS: atom_id res chain seq x y z
N MET A 1 13.42 27.88 6.07
CA MET A 1 12.33 27.70 7.05
C MET A 1 11.37 26.69 6.47
N ILE A 2 11.31 25.48 7.02
CA ILE A 2 10.27 24.51 6.63
C ILE A 2 8.98 24.99 7.29
N ASN A 3 7.96 25.28 6.49
CA ASN A 3 6.66 25.69 7.03
C ASN A 3 6.09 24.51 7.84
N ALA A 4 5.74 24.73 9.11
CA ALA A 4 5.22 23.66 9.97
C ALA A 4 3.96 22.97 9.40
N ASN A 5 3.23 23.65 8.50
CA ASN A 5 2.12 23.09 7.73
C ASN A 5 2.55 22.05 6.68
N GLU A 6 3.68 22.25 6.00
CA GLU A 6 4.18 21.28 5.01
C GLU A 6 4.64 19.99 5.70
N ALA A 7 5.32 20.10 6.84
CA ALA A 7 5.77 18.94 7.61
C ALA A 7 4.60 18.05 8.12
N TRP A 8 3.48 18.66 8.52
CA TRP A 8 2.27 17.93 8.94
C TRP A 8 1.57 17.22 7.78
N VAL A 9 1.41 17.92 6.65
CA VAL A 9 0.78 17.37 5.44
C VAL A 9 1.63 16.25 4.83
N ASP A 10 2.95 16.39 4.82
CA ASP A 10 3.89 15.34 4.38
C ASP A 10 3.87 14.14 5.33
N GLY A 11 3.73 14.37 6.64
CA GLY A 11 3.55 13.30 7.62
C GLY A 11 2.29 12.47 7.37
N ASP A 12 1.16 13.11 7.08
CA ASP A 12 -0.09 12.40 6.79
C ASP A 12 -0.06 11.66 5.45
N ARG A 13 0.62 12.22 4.44
CA ARG A 13 0.83 11.55 3.15
C ARG A 13 1.77 10.35 3.27
N ALA A 14 2.83 10.44 4.06
CA ALA A 14 3.72 9.32 4.35
C ALA A 14 2.97 8.19 5.08
N LYS A 15 2.06 8.53 6.02
CA LYS A 15 1.19 7.55 6.68
C LYS A 15 0.31 6.79 5.67
N GLN A 16 -0.27 7.49 4.67
CA GLN A 16 -1.09 6.84 3.64
C GLN A 16 -0.28 5.87 2.77
N ILE A 17 0.95 6.24 2.40
CA ILE A 17 1.87 5.34 1.67
C ILE A 17 2.22 4.12 2.53
N ASN A 18 2.59 4.33 3.79
CA ASN A 18 2.94 3.25 4.70
C ASN A 18 1.77 2.30 4.95
N ALA A 19 0.55 2.82 5.08
CA ALA A 19 -0.66 2.02 5.21
C ALA A 19 -0.89 1.15 3.96
N ALA A 20 -0.80 1.74 2.76
CA ALA A 20 -0.96 0.99 1.51
C ALA A 20 0.15 -0.05 1.29
N MET A 21 1.38 0.23 1.73
CA MET A 21 2.48 -0.74 1.71
C MET A 21 2.22 -1.91 2.66
N ARG A 22 1.68 -1.64 3.85
CA ARG A 22 1.29 -2.70 4.80
C ARG A 22 0.19 -3.59 4.22
N GLU A 23 -0.84 -3.00 3.61
CA GLU A 23 -1.88 -3.77 2.92
C GLU A 23 -1.31 -4.68 1.82
N ALA A 24 -0.33 -4.19 1.05
CA ALA A 24 0.33 -4.97 0.01
C ALA A 24 1.12 -6.15 0.62
N TRP A 25 1.84 -5.92 1.71
CA TRP A 25 2.56 -6.97 2.44
C TRP A 25 1.61 -8.04 2.98
N GLU A 26 0.52 -7.66 3.63
CA GLU A 26 -0.45 -8.60 4.17
C GLU A 26 -1.15 -9.42 3.07
N ALA A 27 -1.42 -8.81 1.91
CA ALA A 27 -1.93 -9.53 0.76
C ALA A 27 -0.90 -10.51 0.17
N MET A 28 0.38 -10.13 0.17
CA MET A 28 1.47 -11.01 -0.25
C MET A 28 1.64 -12.19 0.69
N ASP A 29 1.60 -11.97 2.01
CA ASP A 29 1.63 -13.04 3.02
C ASP A 29 0.50 -14.05 2.79
N ARG A 30 -0.72 -13.56 2.53
CA ARG A 30 -1.86 -14.44 2.20
C ARG A 30 -1.66 -15.20 0.89
N ALA A 31 -1.16 -14.54 -0.15
CA ALA A 31 -0.88 -15.18 -1.44
C ALA A 31 0.17 -16.29 -1.29
N TYR A 32 1.23 -16.03 -0.54
CA TYR A 32 2.41 -16.90 -0.50
C TYR A 32 2.31 -18.02 0.54
N TYR A 33 1.74 -17.74 1.72
CA TYR A 33 1.75 -18.69 2.84
C TYR A 33 0.37 -19.23 3.22
N ARG A 34 -0.72 -18.63 2.70
CA ARG A 34 -2.09 -18.92 3.19
C ARG A 34 -3.12 -19.13 2.08
N SER A 35 -2.66 -19.41 0.85
CA SER A 35 -3.56 -19.72 -0.26
C SER A 35 -3.61 -21.23 -0.41
N ASP A 36 -4.77 -21.81 -0.11
CA ASP A 36 -5.01 -23.26 -0.16
C ASP A 36 -5.49 -23.71 -1.55
N THR A 37 -5.89 -22.77 -2.39
CA THR A 37 -6.40 -23.00 -3.74
C THR A 37 -5.83 -22.01 -4.75
N ASP A 38 -5.87 -22.37 -6.03
CA ASP A 38 -5.52 -21.46 -7.14
C ASP A 38 -6.42 -20.20 -7.14
N GLY A 39 -7.69 -20.36 -6.75
CA GLY A 39 -8.63 -19.24 -6.62
C GLY A 39 -8.20 -18.25 -5.54
N ASP A 40 -7.74 -18.74 -4.38
CA ASP A 40 -7.22 -17.91 -3.30
C ASP A 40 -5.91 -17.23 -3.70
N LEU A 41 -5.02 -17.94 -4.40
CA LEU A 41 -3.79 -17.38 -4.92
C LEU A 41 -4.08 -16.20 -5.86
N VAL A 42 -4.93 -16.40 -6.87
CA VAL A 42 -5.32 -15.34 -7.82
C VAL A 42 -5.96 -14.16 -7.09
N LYS A 43 -6.91 -14.42 -6.17
CA LYS A 43 -7.57 -13.39 -5.38
C LYS A 43 -6.58 -12.55 -4.57
N ASN A 44 -5.65 -13.21 -3.87
CA ASN A 44 -4.67 -12.52 -3.03
C ASN A 44 -3.63 -11.77 -3.85
N THR A 45 -3.17 -12.31 -4.99
CA THR A 45 -2.28 -11.60 -5.92
C THR A 45 -2.95 -10.37 -6.54
N MET A 46 -4.25 -10.44 -6.84
CA MET A 46 -5.02 -9.27 -7.27
C MET A 46 -5.10 -8.21 -6.17
N ALA A 47 -5.27 -8.61 -4.91
CA ALA A 47 -5.25 -7.70 -3.77
C ALA A 47 -3.90 -6.98 -3.60
N VAL A 48 -2.78 -7.68 -3.81
CA VAL A 48 -1.43 -7.06 -3.85
C VAL A 48 -1.37 -5.98 -4.93
N SER A 49 -1.82 -6.30 -6.15
CA SER A 49 -1.81 -5.35 -7.27
C SER A 49 -2.63 -4.08 -6.98
N VAL A 50 -3.81 -4.23 -6.35
CA VAL A 50 -4.65 -3.11 -5.92
C VAL A 50 -3.95 -2.25 -4.86
N ALA A 51 -3.34 -2.87 -3.85
CA ALA A 51 -2.62 -2.14 -2.80
C ALA A 51 -1.42 -1.35 -3.37
N LEU A 52 -0.63 -1.97 -4.25
CA LEU A 52 0.48 -1.28 -4.93
C LEU A 52 0.01 -0.14 -5.84
N ALA A 53 -1.17 -0.26 -6.45
CA ALA A 53 -1.78 0.86 -7.18
C ALA A 53 -2.11 2.04 -6.26
N LYS A 54 -2.59 1.78 -5.03
CA LYS A 54 -2.78 2.83 -4.01
C LYS A 54 -1.46 3.49 -3.66
N VAL A 55 -0.39 2.72 -3.41
CA VAL A 55 0.95 3.27 -3.14
C VAL A 55 1.38 4.23 -4.24
N ARG A 56 1.29 3.82 -5.51
CA ARG A 56 1.65 4.67 -6.66
C ARG A 56 0.79 5.94 -6.73
N ARG A 57 -0.51 5.85 -6.43
CA ARG A 57 -1.41 7.01 -6.40
C ARG A 57 -0.98 8.02 -5.33
N HIS A 58 -0.72 7.55 -4.10
CA HIS A 58 -0.27 8.43 -3.02
C HIS A 58 1.13 9.02 -3.31
N ALA A 59 2.05 8.23 -3.86
CA ALA A 59 3.39 8.70 -4.25
C ALA A 59 3.34 9.76 -5.36
N ARG A 60 2.41 9.65 -6.32
CA ARG A 60 2.21 10.67 -7.36
C ARG A 60 1.59 11.95 -6.82
N ALA A 61 0.67 11.84 -5.86
CA ALA A 61 0.11 13.00 -5.17
C ALA A 61 1.13 13.74 -4.28
N ASN A 62 2.28 13.11 -4.00
CA ASN A 62 3.41 13.67 -3.25
C ASN A 62 4.48 14.31 -4.15
N ARG A 63 4.32 14.29 -5.48
CA ARG A 63 5.18 15.01 -6.44
C ARG A 63 4.55 16.36 -6.78
#